data_AF-A0A6N9YPA7-F1
#
_entry.id   AF-A0A6N9YPA7-F1
#
_cell.length_a   1.000
_cell.length_b   1.000
_cell.length_c   1.000
_cell.angle_alpha   90.00
_cell.angle_beta   90.00
_cell.angle_gamma   90.00
#
_symmetry.space_group_name_H-M   'P 1'
#
loop_
_entity.id
_entity.type
_entity.pdbx_description
1 polymer ?
#
loop_
_entity_poly.entity_id
_entity_poly.type
_entity_poly.pdbx_seq_one_letter_code
_entity_poly.pdbx_strand_id
1 'polypeptide(L)' 'FVATELNNRPRKTLSWKTPAEALNKLLSEPFNPPGVALTT' A
#
# COMPACT_ATOMS: atom_id res chain seq x y z
N PHE A 1 17.15 -9.48 0.09
CA PHE A 1 17.25 -9.34 1.56
C PHE A 1 16.71 -7.99 2.04
N VAL A 2 17.29 -6.86 1.61
CA VAL A 2 16.85 -5.51 2.01
C VAL A 2 15.35 -5.25 1.76
N ALA A 3 14.83 -5.61 0.58
CA ALA A 3 13.41 -5.40 0.27
C ALA A 3 12.46 -6.12 1.24
N THR A 4 12.76 -7.38 1.56
CA THR A 4 12.00 -8.17 2.55
C THR A 4 11.99 -7.49 3.90
N GLU A 5 13.15 -6.98 4.33
CA GLU A 5 13.27 -6.28 5.60
C GLU A 5 12.48 -4.97 5.60
N LEU A 6 12.56 -4.16 4.54
CA LEU A 6 11.79 -2.93 4.41
C LEU A 6 10.28 -3.17 4.39
N ASN A 7 9.82 -4.24 3.73
CA ASN A 7 8.42 -4.59 3.61
C ASN A 7 7.80 -5.09 4.91
N ASN A 8 8.62 -5.60 5.83
CA ASN A 8 8.18 -6.13 7.13
C ASN A 8 8.34 -5.12 8.27
N ARG A 9 8.95 -3.94 8.04
CA ARG A 9 9.15 -2.92 9.07
C ARG A 9 7.88 -2.07 9.26
N PRO A 10 7.31 -2.00 10.48
CA PRO A 10 6.22 -1.09 10.82
C PRO A 10 6.54 0.38 10.49
N ARG A 11 5.58 1.10 9.88
CA ARG A 11 5.73 2.53 9.53
C ARG A 11 4.71 3.38 10.28
N LYS A 12 5.16 4.42 11.00
CA LYS A 12 4.28 5.38 11.67
C LYS A 12 3.26 6.02 10.71
N THR A 13 3.67 6.29 9.47
CA THR A 13 2.81 6.86 8.41
C THR A 13 1.69 5.91 7.97
N LEU A 14 1.86 4.60 8.18
CA LEU A 14 0.84 3.57 7.91
C LEU A 14 0.10 3.18 9.18
N SER A 15 0.02 4.07 10.18
CA SER A 15 -0.53 3.76 11.51
C SER A 15 0.14 2.53 12.15
N TRP A 16 1.46 2.42 11.96
CA TRP A 16 2.30 1.30 12.40
C TRP A 16 2.09 -0.04 11.69
N LYS A 17 1.37 -0.08 10.57
CA LYS A 17 1.32 -1.26 9.69
C LYS A 17 2.61 -1.44 8.88
N THR A 18 2.84 -2.65 8.40
CA THR A 18 3.94 -2.93 7.48
C THR A 18 3.56 -2.56 6.03
N PRO A 19 4.54 -2.20 5.18
CA PRO A 19 4.27 -1.98 3.76
C PRO A 19 3.60 -3.17 3.06
N ALA A 20 3.94 -4.40 3.44
CA ALA A 20 3.31 -5.61 2.88
C ALA A 20 1.81 -5.67 3.22
N GLU A 21 1.43 -5.39 4.47
CA GLU A 21 0.02 -5.36 4.89
C GLU A 21 -0.78 -4.25 4.20
N ALA A 22 -0.20 -3.05 4.11
CA ALA A 22 -0.84 -1.92 3.46
C ALA A 22 -1.08 -2.18 1.96
N LEU A 23 -0.10 -2.77 1.27
CA LEU A 23 -0.25 -3.19 -0.12
C LEU A 23 -1.34 -4.26 -0.27
N ASN A 24 -1.31 -5.29 0.57
CA ASN A 24 -2.31 -6.36 0.54
C ASN A 24 -3.73 -5.81 0.71
N LYS A 25 -3.91 -4.83 1.60
CA LYS A 25 -5.18 -4.12 1.80
C LYS A 25 -5.64 -3.42 0.52
N LEU A 26 -4.76 -2.64 -0.13
CA LEU A 26 -5.07 -1.92 -1.37
C LEU A 26 -5.48 -2.86 -2.53
N LEU A 27 -4.90 -4.06 -2.58
CA LEU A 27 -5.19 -5.04 -3.63
C LEU A 27 -6.45 -5.87 -3.33
N SER A 28 -6.76 -6.09 -2.05
CA SER A 28 -7.89 -6.93 -1.63
C SER A 28 -9.20 -6.15 -1.53
N GLU A 29 -9.13 -4.87 -1.20
CA GLU A 29 -10.31 -4.01 -1.14
C GLU A 29 -10.68 -3.59 -2.57
N PRO A 30 -11.95 -3.73 -2.98
CA PRO A 30 -12.40 -3.22 -4.26
C PRO A 30 -12.20 -1.71 -4.28
N PHE A 31 -11.11 -1.29 -4.92
CA PHE A 31 -10.76 0.09 -5.11
C PHE A 31 -11.79 0.66 -6.09
N ASN A 32 -12.65 1.55 -5.61
CA ASN A 32 -13.52 2.37 -6.45
C ASN A 32 -12.90 3.77 -6.52
N PRO A 33 -11.79 3.96 -7.27
CA PRO A 33 -11.17 5.27 -7.36
C PRO A 33 -12.16 6.23 -8.01
N PRO A 34 -12.28 7.48 -7.52
CA PRO A 34 -12.83 8.54 -8.34
C PRO A 34 -11.96 8.60 -9.61
N GLY A 35 -12.62 8.52 -10.77
CA GLY A 35 -12.01 8.24 -12.07
C GLY A 35 -10.65 8.89 -12.27
N VAL A 36 -9.67 8.09 -12.71
CA VAL A 36 -8.34 8.57 -13.10
C VAL A 36 -8.53 9.63 -14.19
N ALA A 37 -7.95 10.82 -14.01
CA ALA A 37 -8.00 11.86 -15.04
C ALA A 37 -7.24 11.35 -16.27
N LEU A 38 -7.97 11.10 -17.36
CA LEU A 38 -7.39 10.76 -18.65
C LEU A 38 -6.91 12.04 -19.32
N THR A 39 -5.65 12.08 -19.73
CA THR A 39 -5.09 13.17 -20.54
C THR A 39 -5.45 12.92 -22.01
N THR A 40 -6.07 13.91 -22.66
CA THR A 40 -6.30 13.94 -24.12
C THR A 40 -5.14 14.60 -24.85
#